data_AF-A0A8J6ERS2-F1
#
_entry.id   AF-A0A8J6ERS2-F1
#
_cell.length_a   1.000
_cell.length_b   1.000
_cell.length_c   1.000
_cell.angle_alpha   90.00
_cell.angle_beta   90.00
_cell.angle_gamma   90.00
#
_symmetry.space_group_name_H-M   'P 1'
#
loop_
_entity.id
_entity.type
_entity.pdbx_description
1 polymer ?
#
loop_
_entity_poly.entity_id
_entity_poly.type
_entity_poly.pdbx_seq_one_letter_code
_entity_poly.pdbx_strand_id
1 'polypeptide(L)'
;MNSARSGYRVFSANSSPACVELAKRITERLGIELGKAVVYQETNGETRVEIQESVRGQDIFIIQTIPRDVNTAVMELLIMTYALKTSCAKNIIGVIPYFPYSKQSKMRKRGSIVCKLLASMLSNAGRAQSYAERLRLGLAVIHGEPQCSEHDMADGRHSPPTVKNTTVHPGLEIPLMMAKEKPPISVVGDVGGRIAIIVDDIIDEVESFVAAAEILKERGAYKIFVMATHGLLSADAPNLIEDSSIDEVVVTNTVPHEVQKLQCSKIKTVDISLILSEAIRRIHNGESMSYLFRNIAMDD
;
A
#
# COMPACT_ATOMS: atom_id res chain seq x y z
N MET A 1 9.07 1.77 36.95
CA MET A 1 8.13 2.85 36.61
C MET A 1 6.82 2.21 36.22
N ASN A 2 5.67 2.75 36.63
CA ASN A 2 4.38 2.09 36.35
C ASN A 2 3.98 2.31 34.89
N SER A 3 3.76 1.22 34.15
CA SER A 3 3.03 1.26 32.89
C SER A 3 1.58 1.61 33.19
N ALA A 4 1.26 2.91 33.12
CA ALA A 4 -0.11 3.36 32.99
C ALA A 4 -0.66 2.74 31.69
N ARG A 5 -1.76 1.98 31.79
CA ARG A 5 -2.35 1.30 30.63
C ARG A 5 -2.64 2.32 29.53
N SER A 6 -1.88 2.27 28.44
CA SER A 6 -2.26 2.94 27.20
C SER A 6 -3.68 2.50 26.83
N GLY A 7 -4.55 3.45 26.48
CA GLY A 7 -5.92 3.12 26.05
C GLY A 7 -5.95 2.35 24.72
N TYR A 8 -4.79 2.26 24.06
CA TYR A 8 -4.57 1.60 22.79
C TYR A 8 -3.42 0.59 22.82
N ARG A 9 -3.39 -0.28 21.80
CA ARG A 9 -2.27 -1.18 21.46
C ARG A 9 -1.84 -0.98 20.02
N VAL A 10 -0.58 -1.32 19.73
CA VAL A 10 0.00 -1.31 18.38
C VAL A 10 0.53 -2.70 18.08
N PHE A 11 0.09 -3.30 16.98
CA PHE A 11 0.59 -4.59 16.47
C PHE A 11 1.26 -4.39 15.11
N SER A 12 2.21 -5.26 14.77
CA SER A 12 2.71 -5.43 13.40
C SER A 12 2.04 -6.65 12.78
N ALA A 13 1.43 -6.51 11.61
CA ALA A 13 0.89 -7.68 10.89
C ALA A 13 1.97 -8.42 10.07
N ASN A 14 3.16 -7.86 9.90
CA ASN A 14 4.22 -8.47 9.09
C ASN A 14 4.90 -9.67 9.77
N SER A 15 5.05 -10.78 9.05
CA SER A 15 5.87 -11.95 9.46
C SER A 15 7.39 -11.74 9.34
N SER A 16 7.85 -10.97 8.34
CA SER A 16 9.29 -10.79 8.06
C SER A 16 9.92 -9.71 8.96
N PRO A 17 11.03 -9.99 9.69
CA PRO A 17 11.63 -9.04 10.63
C PRO A 17 12.00 -7.67 10.05
N ALA A 18 12.42 -7.61 8.78
CA ALA A 18 12.77 -6.35 8.10
C ALA A 18 11.54 -5.44 7.88
N CYS A 19 10.34 -6.02 7.81
CA CYS A 19 9.08 -5.31 7.64
C CYS A 19 8.51 -4.79 8.97
N VAL A 20 8.92 -5.39 10.09
CA VAL A 20 8.55 -4.96 11.46
C VAL A 20 9.35 -3.71 11.90
N GLU A 21 10.43 -3.36 11.21
CA GLU A 21 11.34 -2.26 11.58
C GLU A 21 10.63 -0.90 11.76
N LEU A 22 9.79 -0.50 10.81
CA LEU A 22 9.02 0.74 10.93
C LEU A 22 8.04 0.69 12.12
N ALA A 23 7.45 -0.48 12.40
CA ALA A 23 6.54 -0.66 13.52
C ALA A 23 7.26 -0.47 14.87
N LYS A 24 8.50 -0.98 15.01
CA LYS A 24 9.33 -0.76 16.20
C LYS A 24 9.60 0.71 16.45
N ARG A 25 10.13 1.44 15.45
CA ARG A 25 10.44 2.88 15.55
C ARG A 25 9.21 3.71 15.94
N ILE A 26 8.04 3.36 15.39
CA ILE A 26 6.76 3.98 15.78
C ILE A 26 6.44 3.70 17.25
N THR A 27 6.57 2.46 17.74
CA THR A 27 6.33 2.13 19.16
C THR A 27 7.36 2.74 20.11
N GLU A 28 8.63 2.85 19.71
CA GLU A 28 9.71 3.50 20.45
C GLU A 28 9.42 5.00 20.62
N ARG A 29 9.08 5.72 19.53
CA ARG A 29 8.67 7.14 19.59
C ARG A 29 7.37 7.35 20.38
N LEU A 30 6.50 6.33 20.48
CA LEU A 30 5.30 6.35 21.32
C LEU A 30 5.55 5.95 22.80
N GLY A 31 6.74 5.47 23.15
CA GLY A 31 7.06 5.00 24.51
C GLY A 31 6.31 3.73 24.94
N ILE A 32 5.99 2.83 24.01
CA ILE A 32 5.23 1.59 24.24
C ILE A 32 5.93 0.37 23.64
N GLU A 33 5.52 -0.83 24.07
CA GLU A 33 5.92 -2.10 23.44
C GLU A 33 4.96 -2.46 22.28
N LEU A 34 5.47 -3.20 21.28
CA LEU A 34 4.61 -3.87 20.29
C LEU A 34 3.77 -4.97 20.98
N GLY A 35 2.50 -5.03 20.61
CA GLY A 35 1.55 -6.03 21.10
C GLY A 35 1.94 -7.44 20.68
N LYS A 36 1.71 -8.40 21.58
CA LYS A 36 2.17 -9.78 21.42
C LYS A 36 1.30 -10.53 20.42
N ALA A 37 1.82 -10.74 19.22
CA ALA A 37 1.24 -11.57 18.20
C ALA A 37 2.33 -12.37 17.46
N VAL A 38 1.97 -13.54 16.95
CA VAL A 38 2.81 -14.35 16.07
C VAL A 38 2.15 -14.39 14.70
N VAL A 39 2.93 -14.08 13.65
CA VAL A 39 2.48 -14.16 12.25
C VAL A 39 3.48 -15.01 11.47
N TYR A 40 2.98 -16.04 10.78
CA TYR A 40 3.80 -16.98 10.04
C TYR A 40 3.04 -17.60 8.87
N GLN A 41 3.77 -18.26 7.96
CA GLN A 41 3.19 -19.13 6.94
C GLN A 41 3.37 -20.60 7.35
N GLU A 42 2.29 -21.37 7.23
CA GLU A 42 2.32 -22.83 7.31
C GLU A 42 3.03 -23.44 6.09
N THR A 43 3.40 -24.73 6.17
CA THR A 43 4.16 -25.42 5.09
C THR A 43 3.40 -25.56 3.76
N ASN A 44 2.09 -25.31 3.76
CA ASN A 44 1.24 -25.24 2.57
C ASN A 44 1.11 -23.80 1.99
N GLY A 45 1.76 -22.80 2.60
CA GLY A 45 1.67 -21.39 2.22
C GLY A 45 0.52 -20.60 2.85
N GLU A 46 -0.34 -21.23 3.67
CA GLU A 46 -1.41 -20.52 4.37
C GLU A 46 -0.85 -19.61 5.47
N THR A 47 -1.28 -18.35 5.48
CA THR A 47 -0.92 -17.39 6.54
C THR A 47 -1.70 -17.67 7.82
N ARG A 48 -1.03 -17.65 8.97
CA ARG A 48 -1.65 -17.69 10.29
C ARG A 48 -1.22 -16.52 11.17
N VAL A 49 -2.15 -16.08 12.01
CA VAL A 49 -1.98 -15.02 13.01
C VAL A 49 -2.54 -15.51 14.33
N GLU A 50 -1.73 -15.44 15.39
CA GLU A 50 -2.16 -15.70 16.77
C GLU A 50 -1.94 -14.45 17.62
N ILE A 51 -2.98 -13.97 18.32
CA ILE A 51 -2.89 -12.83 19.23
C ILE A 51 -2.70 -13.36 20.65
N GLN A 52 -1.54 -13.07 21.25
CA GLN A 52 -1.08 -13.65 22.53
C GLN A 52 -1.33 -12.73 23.74
N GLU A 53 -2.14 -11.66 23.58
CA GLU A 53 -2.62 -10.85 24.70
C GLU A 53 -4.09 -10.42 24.55
N SER A 54 -4.69 -9.93 25.65
CA SER A 54 -6.11 -9.55 25.65
C SER A 54 -6.32 -8.13 25.11
N VAL A 55 -6.94 -8.05 23.93
CA VAL A 55 -7.27 -6.80 23.22
C VAL A 55 -8.72 -6.30 23.47
N ARG A 56 -9.46 -6.96 24.38
CA ARG A 56 -10.88 -6.71 24.60
C ARG A 56 -11.14 -5.26 25.06
N GLY A 57 -11.96 -4.53 24.31
CA GLY A 57 -12.38 -3.17 24.63
C GLY A 57 -11.31 -2.09 24.39
N GLN A 58 -10.13 -2.46 23.89
CA GLN A 58 -9.03 -1.52 23.58
C GLN A 58 -9.14 -0.99 22.15
N ASP A 59 -8.56 0.18 21.91
CA ASP A 59 -8.37 0.72 20.56
C ASP A 59 -7.08 0.14 19.96
N ILE A 60 -7.15 -0.48 18.78
CA ILE A 60 -6.01 -1.23 18.21
C ILE A 60 -5.53 -0.59 16.92
N PHE A 61 -4.22 -0.35 16.81
CA PHE A 61 -3.55 0.05 15.59
C PHE A 61 -2.78 -1.15 15.01
N ILE A 62 -3.01 -1.47 13.74
CA ILE A 62 -2.26 -2.50 13.01
C ILE A 62 -1.33 -1.78 12.03
N ILE A 63 -0.03 -1.87 12.25
CA ILE A 63 0.98 -1.39 11.30
C ILE A 63 1.23 -2.52 10.30
N GLN A 64 1.16 -2.20 9.01
CA GLN A 64 1.54 -3.13 7.94
C GLN A 64 2.34 -2.40 6.86
N THR A 65 3.60 -2.80 6.72
CA THR A 65 4.41 -2.47 5.54
C THR A 65 4.25 -3.57 4.49
N ILE A 66 4.61 -3.27 3.23
CA ILE A 66 4.38 -4.19 2.10
C ILE A 66 5.72 -4.72 1.57
N PRO A 67 6.12 -5.96 1.87
CA PRO A 67 7.22 -6.65 1.20
C PRO A 67 6.89 -7.00 -0.27
N ARG A 68 7.88 -7.59 -0.96
CA ARG A 68 7.76 -8.06 -2.35
C ARG A 68 6.59 -9.04 -2.57
N ASP A 69 6.25 -9.87 -1.57
CA ASP A 69 5.00 -10.64 -1.59
C ASP A 69 3.84 -9.80 -1.03
N VAL A 70 3.23 -9.04 -1.94
CA VAL A 70 2.08 -8.19 -1.67
C VAL A 70 0.83 -9.00 -1.29
N ASN A 71 0.67 -10.22 -1.80
CA ASN A 71 -0.54 -11.03 -1.53
C ASN A 71 -0.52 -11.56 -0.09
N THR A 72 0.60 -12.15 0.35
CA THR A 72 0.76 -12.59 1.74
C THR A 72 0.59 -11.42 2.69
N ALA A 73 1.20 -10.26 2.42
CA ALA A 73 1.05 -9.07 3.26
C ALA A 73 -0.40 -8.53 3.33
N VAL A 74 -1.20 -8.70 2.28
CA VAL A 74 -2.64 -8.40 2.32
C VAL A 74 -3.39 -9.43 3.17
N MET A 75 -3.06 -10.72 3.08
CA MET A 75 -3.69 -11.78 3.88
C MET A 75 -3.34 -11.69 5.37
N GLU A 76 -2.08 -11.45 5.72
CA GLU A 76 -1.60 -11.14 7.08
C GLU A 76 -2.48 -10.07 7.75
N LEU A 77 -2.64 -8.93 7.08
CA LEU A 77 -3.41 -7.79 7.56
C LEU A 77 -4.91 -8.12 7.70
N LEU A 78 -5.50 -8.81 6.74
CA LEU A 78 -6.91 -9.21 6.79
C LEU A 78 -7.20 -10.21 7.93
N ILE A 79 -6.33 -11.20 8.10
CA ILE A 79 -6.46 -12.23 9.15
C ILE A 79 -6.21 -11.60 10.53
N MET A 80 -5.19 -10.74 10.69
CA MET A 80 -4.98 -10.01 11.94
C MET A 80 -6.16 -9.10 12.29
N THR A 81 -6.70 -8.37 11.31
CA THR A 81 -7.91 -7.54 11.49
C THR A 81 -9.10 -8.38 11.96
N TYR A 82 -9.30 -9.56 11.37
CA TYR A 82 -10.39 -10.47 11.74
C TYR A 82 -10.19 -11.11 13.13
N ALA A 83 -8.96 -11.52 13.47
CA ALA A 83 -8.62 -12.08 14.78
C ALA A 83 -8.85 -11.05 15.91
N LEU A 84 -8.34 -9.83 15.75
CA LEU A 84 -8.54 -8.71 16.69
C LEU A 84 -10.02 -8.33 16.82
N LYS A 85 -10.78 -8.39 15.73
CA LYS A 85 -12.23 -8.16 15.77
C LYS A 85 -12.96 -9.24 16.58
N THR A 86 -12.61 -10.50 16.35
CA THR A 86 -13.16 -11.67 17.06
C THR A 86 -12.83 -11.63 18.56
N SER A 87 -11.63 -11.16 18.94
CA SER A 87 -11.24 -10.95 20.34
C SER A 87 -11.79 -9.64 20.98
N CYS A 88 -12.81 -9.04 20.33
CA CYS A 88 -13.60 -7.92 20.84
C CYS A 88 -12.80 -6.61 21.03
N ALA A 89 -11.88 -6.30 20.12
CA ALA A 89 -11.31 -4.95 20.00
C ALA A 89 -12.43 -3.90 19.80
N LYS A 90 -12.29 -2.73 20.44
CA LYS A 90 -13.27 -1.63 20.39
C LYS A 90 -13.21 -0.91 19.04
N ASN A 91 -12.02 -0.47 18.66
CA ASN A 91 -11.69 0.08 17.35
C ASN A 91 -10.48 -0.66 16.77
N ILE A 92 -10.41 -0.74 15.44
CA ILE A 92 -9.24 -1.28 14.72
C ILE A 92 -8.88 -0.28 13.61
N ILE A 93 -7.66 0.23 13.64
CA ILE A 93 -7.12 1.26 12.75
C ILE A 93 -5.96 0.66 11.96
N GLY A 94 -6.08 0.58 10.64
CA GLY A 94 -4.99 0.16 9.77
C GLY A 94 -4.02 1.32 9.49
N VAL A 95 -2.78 1.19 9.93
CA VAL A 95 -1.66 2.07 9.60
C VAL A 95 -0.87 1.42 8.47
N ILE A 96 -1.22 1.79 7.23
CA ILE A 96 -0.70 1.18 6.00
C ILE A 96 0.08 2.26 5.24
N PRO A 97 1.42 2.39 5.43
CA PRO A 97 2.16 3.55 4.95
C PRO A 97 2.29 3.62 3.42
N TYR A 98 2.35 2.47 2.75
CA TYR A 98 2.15 2.33 1.31
C TYR A 98 0.95 1.42 1.07
N PHE A 99 -0.10 1.94 0.43
CA PHE A 99 -1.31 1.16 0.16
C PHE A 99 -1.10 0.27 -1.08
N PRO A 100 -1.16 -1.06 -0.97
CA PRO A 100 -0.92 -1.95 -2.10
C PRO A 100 -2.08 -1.87 -3.13
N TYR A 101 -1.79 -2.23 -4.38
CA TYR A 101 -2.69 -2.08 -5.54
C TYR A 101 -3.15 -0.64 -5.83
N SER A 102 -2.58 0.39 -5.20
CA SER A 102 -2.82 1.83 -5.45
C SER A 102 -2.66 2.21 -6.94
N LYS A 103 -1.62 1.71 -7.61
CA LYS A 103 -1.40 1.84 -9.07
C LYS A 103 -2.56 1.26 -9.93
N GLN A 104 -3.42 0.42 -9.35
CA GLN A 104 -4.63 -0.17 -9.94
C GLN A 104 -5.94 0.51 -9.47
N SER A 105 -5.87 1.82 -9.19
CA SER A 105 -7.00 2.69 -8.80
C SER A 105 -7.93 3.11 -9.95
N LYS A 106 -7.54 2.87 -11.21
CA LYS A 106 -8.33 3.22 -12.42
C LYS A 106 -8.48 2.01 -13.34
N MET A 107 -9.69 1.74 -13.81
CA MET A 107 -9.97 0.64 -14.73
C MET A 107 -9.20 0.83 -16.05
N ARG A 108 -8.47 -0.20 -16.49
CA ARG A 108 -7.73 -0.20 -17.77
C ARG A 108 -8.27 -1.29 -18.68
N LYS A 109 -8.65 -0.94 -19.91
CA LYS A 109 -9.32 -1.85 -20.88
C LYS A 109 -10.52 -2.55 -20.19
N ARG A 110 -10.77 -3.83 -20.47
CA ARG A 110 -11.75 -4.69 -19.77
C ARG A 110 -11.17 -5.25 -18.45
N GLY A 111 -10.64 -4.37 -17.61
CA GLY A 111 -10.04 -4.72 -16.31
C GLY A 111 -10.97 -4.45 -15.13
N SER A 112 -10.43 -4.56 -13.91
CA SER A 112 -11.10 -4.21 -12.65
C SER A 112 -10.38 -3.06 -11.93
N ILE A 113 -10.95 -2.57 -10.83
CA ILE A 113 -10.32 -1.59 -9.93
C ILE A 113 -9.91 -2.31 -8.66
N VAL A 114 -8.75 -2.99 -8.68
CA VAL A 114 -8.31 -3.87 -7.58
C VAL A 114 -8.08 -3.09 -6.28
N CYS A 115 -7.66 -1.83 -6.36
CA CYS A 115 -7.58 -0.93 -5.20
C CYS A 115 -8.93 -0.82 -4.44
N LYS A 116 -10.05 -0.75 -5.18
CA LYS A 116 -11.41 -0.70 -4.60
C LYS A 116 -11.85 -2.06 -4.05
N LEU A 117 -11.44 -3.16 -4.67
CA LEU A 117 -11.66 -4.51 -4.13
C LEU A 117 -10.96 -4.65 -2.77
N LEU A 118 -9.66 -4.34 -2.69
CA LEU A 118 -8.89 -4.40 -1.45
C LEU A 118 -9.48 -3.50 -0.35
N ALA A 119 -9.80 -2.24 -0.66
CA ALA A 119 -10.43 -1.34 0.31
C ALA A 119 -11.77 -1.88 0.82
N SER A 120 -12.51 -2.61 -0.02
CA SER A 120 -13.77 -3.27 0.37
C SER A 120 -13.52 -4.53 1.21
N MET A 121 -12.48 -5.31 0.93
CA MET A 121 -12.05 -6.45 1.74
C MET A 121 -11.61 -6.01 3.15
N LEU A 122 -10.78 -4.96 3.27
CA LEU A 122 -10.36 -4.39 4.55
C LEU A 122 -11.56 -3.85 5.35
N SER A 123 -12.45 -3.10 4.69
CA SER A 123 -13.70 -2.60 5.30
C SER A 123 -14.63 -3.73 5.78
N ASN A 124 -14.63 -4.86 5.07
CA ASN A 124 -15.47 -6.02 5.40
C ASN A 124 -14.82 -6.96 6.41
N ALA A 125 -13.48 -7.06 6.52
CA ALA A 125 -12.81 -7.89 7.51
C ALA A 125 -13.23 -7.53 8.95
N GLY A 126 -13.24 -6.23 9.27
CA GLY A 126 -13.75 -5.72 10.56
C GLY A 126 -15.27 -5.86 10.76
N ARG A 127 -16.01 -6.29 9.72
CA ARG A 127 -17.47 -6.53 9.74
C ARG A 127 -17.83 -8.00 9.47
N ALA A 128 -16.85 -8.87 9.24
CA ALA A 128 -17.06 -10.20 8.66
C ALA A 128 -17.85 -11.12 9.59
N GLN A 129 -17.76 -10.95 10.91
CA GLN A 129 -18.65 -11.62 11.87
C GLN A 129 -20.13 -11.32 11.56
N SER A 130 -20.51 -10.06 11.33
CA SER A 130 -21.90 -9.71 10.99
C SER A 130 -22.34 -10.27 9.63
N TYR A 131 -21.41 -10.53 8.72
CA TYR A 131 -21.70 -11.24 7.47
C TYR A 131 -21.85 -12.75 7.72
N ALA A 132 -20.97 -13.41 8.47
CA ALA A 132 -21.10 -14.83 8.83
C ALA A 132 -22.42 -15.11 9.57
N GLU A 133 -22.78 -14.28 10.55
CA GLU A 133 -24.03 -14.38 11.31
C GLU A 133 -25.28 -14.09 10.46
N ARG A 134 -25.21 -13.17 9.48
CA ARG A 134 -26.31 -12.88 8.54
C ARG A 134 -26.43 -13.88 7.40
N LEU A 135 -25.33 -14.47 6.95
CA LEU A 135 -25.31 -15.47 5.87
C LEU A 135 -25.91 -16.79 6.31
N ARG A 136 -25.89 -17.12 7.63
CA ARG A 136 -26.48 -18.34 8.23
C ARG A 136 -26.14 -19.64 7.46
N LEU A 137 -24.92 -19.73 6.91
CA LEU A 137 -24.45 -20.86 6.12
C LEU A 137 -24.12 -22.09 6.97
N GLY A 138 -25.16 -22.78 7.47
CA GLY A 138 -25.20 -24.23 7.30
C GLY A 138 -25.79 -24.49 5.91
N LEU A 139 -25.09 -25.24 5.04
CA LEU A 139 -25.40 -25.34 3.60
C LEU A 139 -26.80 -25.96 3.30
N ALA A 140 -27.83 -25.13 3.40
CA ALA A 140 -29.24 -25.35 3.13
C ALA A 140 -29.90 -23.99 2.80
N VAL A 141 -31.09 -23.98 2.18
CA VAL A 141 -31.51 -22.88 1.28
C VAL A 141 -32.98 -22.44 1.45
N ILE A 142 -33.21 -21.12 1.51
CA ILE A 142 -34.47 -20.34 1.39
C ILE A 142 -35.58 -20.50 2.47
N HIS A 143 -35.80 -19.42 3.25
CA HIS A 143 -37.04 -18.61 3.36
C HIS A 143 -36.79 -17.44 4.35
N GLY A 144 -37.39 -16.24 4.22
CA GLY A 144 -38.18 -15.69 3.12
C GLY A 144 -39.04 -14.47 3.55
N GLU A 145 -38.64 -13.26 3.14
CA GLU A 145 -39.42 -11.98 3.19
C GLU A 145 -39.87 -11.45 4.57
N PRO A 146 -40.27 -10.15 4.71
CA PRO A 146 -39.91 -8.93 3.97
C PRO A 146 -39.34 -7.88 4.97
N GLN A 147 -39.32 -6.52 4.86
CA GLN A 147 -39.77 -5.47 3.92
C GLN A 147 -38.73 -4.31 3.88
N CYS A 148 -38.75 -3.52 2.79
CA CYS A 148 -38.59 -2.05 2.66
C CYS A 148 -37.46 -1.26 3.37
N SER A 149 -36.82 -0.26 2.72
CA SER A 149 -36.98 0.24 1.34
C SER A 149 -35.68 0.84 0.81
N GLU A 150 -35.33 0.48 -0.41
CA GLU A 150 -34.21 1.07 -1.17
C GLU A 150 -34.66 2.33 -1.93
N HIS A 151 -33.68 3.18 -2.27
CA HIS A 151 -33.82 4.17 -3.34
C HIS A 151 -32.69 3.93 -4.34
N ASP A 152 -33.01 3.22 -5.43
CA ASP A 152 -32.06 2.91 -6.48
C ASP A 152 -31.55 4.17 -7.18
N MET A 153 -30.23 4.34 -7.18
CA MET A 153 -29.53 5.15 -8.17
C MET A 153 -29.00 4.20 -9.24
N ALA A 154 -29.61 4.25 -10.43
CA ALA A 154 -29.36 3.29 -11.50
C ALA A 154 -27.88 3.22 -11.90
N ASP A 155 -27.26 2.09 -11.57
CA ASP A 155 -25.91 1.73 -11.99
C ASP A 155 -25.89 1.53 -13.52
N GLY A 156 -25.12 2.37 -14.22
CA GLY A 156 -25.15 2.48 -15.69
C GLY A 156 -24.56 1.30 -16.48
N ARG A 157 -24.41 0.10 -15.88
CA ARG A 157 -23.79 -1.09 -16.50
C ARG A 157 -24.66 -1.83 -17.53
N HIS A 158 -25.38 -1.11 -18.38
CA HIS A 158 -26.06 -1.68 -19.54
C HIS A 158 -25.19 -1.57 -20.80
N SER A 159 -24.34 -2.59 -21.02
CA SER A 159 -23.76 -2.84 -22.35
C SER A 159 -24.84 -3.48 -23.24
N PRO A 160 -25.09 -2.98 -24.47
CA PRO A 160 -26.07 -3.59 -25.36
C PRO A 160 -25.64 -5.02 -25.75
N PRO A 161 -26.59 -5.96 -25.93
CA PRO A 161 -26.27 -7.36 -26.21
C PRO A 161 -25.61 -7.54 -27.59
N THR A 162 -24.57 -8.36 -27.65
CA THR A 162 -23.82 -8.61 -28.88
C THR A 162 -24.65 -9.43 -29.89
N VAL A 163 -25.17 -8.77 -30.92
CA VAL A 163 -25.85 -9.44 -32.05
C VAL A 163 -24.83 -10.28 -32.83
N LYS A 164 -25.08 -11.60 -32.90
CA LYS A 164 -24.24 -12.54 -33.67
C LYS A 164 -24.68 -12.62 -35.13
N ASN A 165 -24.16 -11.73 -35.98
CA ASN A 165 -24.23 -11.90 -37.42
C ASN A 165 -23.07 -12.78 -37.91
N THR A 166 -23.35 -14.05 -38.22
CA THR A 166 -22.35 -15.02 -38.68
C THR A 166 -22.18 -14.95 -40.20
N THR A 167 -21.39 -14.01 -40.70
CA THR A 167 -20.93 -13.98 -42.10
C THR A 167 -19.44 -14.31 -42.16
N VAL A 168 -19.13 -15.55 -42.58
CA VAL A 168 -17.74 -16.02 -42.73
C VAL A 168 -17.13 -15.38 -43.98
N HIS A 169 -16.29 -14.35 -43.79
CA HIS A 169 -15.42 -13.84 -44.84
C HIS A 169 -14.10 -14.63 -44.85
N PRO A 170 -13.80 -15.40 -45.91
CA PRO A 170 -12.49 -16.02 -46.06
C PRO A 170 -11.45 -14.94 -46.42
N GLY A 171 -10.32 -14.92 -45.71
CA GLY A 171 -9.19 -14.03 -46.02
C GLY A 171 -9.06 -12.76 -45.18
N LEU A 172 -9.39 -12.81 -43.88
CA LEU A 172 -8.98 -11.76 -42.94
C LEU A 172 -7.83 -12.24 -42.06
N GLU A 173 -6.59 -11.89 -42.42
CA GLU A 173 -5.48 -11.95 -41.47
C GLU A 173 -5.79 -11.00 -40.30
N ILE A 174 -5.73 -11.50 -39.07
CA ILE A 174 -5.92 -10.67 -37.89
C ILE A 174 -4.66 -9.81 -37.73
N PRO A 175 -4.73 -8.47 -37.85
CA PRO A 175 -3.55 -7.63 -37.71
C PRO A 175 -2.98 -7.81 -36.30
N LEU A 176 -1.73 -8.24 -36.21
CA LEU A 176 -1.02 -8.37 -34.93
C LEU A 176 -1.03 -6.99 -34.26
N MET A 177 -1.75 -6.85 -33.14
CA MET A 177 -1.85 -5.57 -32.42
C MET A 177 -0.47 -5.20 -31.90
N MET A 178 0.25 -4.36 -32.66
CA MET A 178 1.57 -3.89 -32.29
C MET A 178 1.51 -3.20 -30.93
N ALA A 179 2.52 -3.47 -30.09
CA ALA A 179 2.63 -2.81 -28.80
C ALA A 179 2.68 -1.29 -29.04
N LYS A 180 1.78 -0.54 -28.41
CA LYS A 180 1.78 0.92 -28.52
C LYS A 180 2.97 1.46 -27.74
N GLU A 181 4.07 1.71 -28.45
CA GLU A 181 5.28 2.30 -27.90
C GLU A 181 4.96 3.59 -27.14
N LYS A 182 5.62 3.79 -26.00
CA LYS A 182 5.58 5.09 -25.30
C LYS A 182 6.29 6.10 -26.22
N PRO A 183 5.73 7.30 -26.46
CA PRO A 183 6.44 8.33 -27.21
C PRO A 183 7.75 8.69 -26.48
N PRO A 184 8.80 9.10 -27.21
CA PRO A 184 10.06 9.48 -26.60
C PRO A 184 9.85 10.61 -25.59
N ILE A 185 10.50 10.49 -24.42
CA ILE A 185 10.46 11.52 -23.38
C ILE A 185 11.08 12.80 -23.95
N SER A 186 10.47 13.94 -23.64
CA SER A 186 11.04 15.25 -23.99
C SER A 186 10.84 16.22 -22.83
N VAL A 187 11.92 16.92 -22.47
CA VAL A 187 11.89 17.95 -21.41
C VAL A 187 11.29 19.24 -21.99
N VAL A 188 10.46 19.91 -21.20
CA VAL A 188 9.89 21.23 -21.51
C VAL A 188 10.34 22.19 -20.42
N GLY A 189 11.06 23.24 -20.80
CA GLY A 189 11.72 24.18 -19.89
C GLY A 189 13.25 24.17 -20.02
N ASP A 190 13.88 25.11 -19.31
CA ASP A 190 15.34 25.25 -19.20
C ASP A 190 15.86 24.52 -17.95
N VAL A 191 16.90 23.70 -18.15
CA VAL A 191 17.63 22.97 -17.08
C VAL A 191 19.14 23.20 -17.14
N GLY A 192 19.63 24.04 -18.07
CA GLY A 192 21.04 24.23 -18.33
C GLY A 192 21.76 24.93 -17.18
N GLY A 193 22.82 24.30 -16.65
CA GLY A 193 23.56 24.83 -15.50
C GLY A 193 22.76 24.78 -14.19
N ARG A 194 21.73 23.93 -14.09
CA ARG A 194 20.89 23.78 -12.89
C ARG A 194 21.01 22.38 -12.29
N ILE A 195 20.56 22.26 -11.04
CA ILE A 195 20.20 20.96 -10.44
C ILE A 195 18.78 20.62 -10.92
N ALA A 196 18.59 19.40 -11.44
CA ALA A 196 17.27 18.86 -11.71
C ALA A 196 16.81 17.97 -10.53
N ILE A 197 15.53 18.06 -10.18
CA ILE A 197 14.90 17.21 -9.17
C ILE A 197 13.65 16.59 -9.81
N ILE A 198 13.66 15.28 -10.00
CA ILE A 198 12.50 14.50 -10.44
C ILE A 198 11.69 14.16 -9.19
N VAL A 199 10.39 14.42 -9.19
CA VAL A 199 9.49 14.13 -8.06
C VAL A 199 8.33 13.26 -8.53
N ASP A 200 8.08 12.13 -7.86
CA ASP A 200 6.96 11.22 -8.14
C ASP A 200 6.38 10.62 -6.84
N ASP A 201 5.29 9.85 -6.89
CA ASP A 201 4.74 9.19 -5.70
C ASP A 201 5.47 7.88 -5.35
N ILE A 202 5.84 7.10 -6.37
CA ILE A 202 6.36 5.73 -6.27
C ILE A 202 7.55 5.52 -7.22
N ILE A 203 8.66 4.97 -6.71
CA ILE A 203 9.75 4.38 -7.52
C ILE A 203 9.65 2.86 -7.42
N ASP A 204 9.52 2.18 -8.56
CA ASP A 204 9.21 0.74 -8.64
C ASP A 204 10.03 0.12 -9.78
N GLU A 205 9.55 0.27 -11.02
CA GLU A 205 10.36 0.24 -12.25
C GLU A 205 11.12 1.58 -12.36
N VAL A 206 12.35 1.59 -12.91
CA VAL A 206 13.24 2.78 -12.89
C VAL A 206 13.66 3.27 -14.28
N GLU A 207 13.39 2.51 -15.33
CA GLU A 207 13.86 2.76 -16.69
C GLU A 207 13.39 4.12 -17.23
N SER A 208 12.20 4.58 -16.83
CA SER A 208 11.73 5.95 -17.16
C SER A 208 12.40 7.06 -16.36
N PHE A 209 12.88 6.78 -15.14
CA PHE A 209 13.65 7.73 -14.34
C PHE A 209 15.07 7.87 -14.89
N VAL A 210 15.72 6.76 -15.24
CA VAL A 210 17.03 6.74 -15.91
C VAL A 210 16.95 7.46 -17.26
N ALA A 211 15.97 7.13 -18.12
CA ALA A 211 15.80 7.81 -19.40
C ALA A 211 15.51 9.32 -19.26
N ALA A 212 14.76 9.74 -18.24
CA ALA A 212 14.57 11.15 -17.94
C ALA A 212 15.87 11.83 -17.46
N ALA A 213 16.68 11.13 -16.65
CA ALA A 213 17.95 11.63 -16.14
C ALA A 213 18.96 11.88 -17.28
N GLU A 214 19.13 10.95 -18.22
CA GLU A 214 20.03 11.18 -19.36
C GLU A 214 19.61 12.42 -20.20
N ILE A 215 18.32 12.59 -20.48
CA ILE A 215 17.81 13.75 -21.25
C ILE A 215 18.00 15.08 -20.48
N LEU A 216 17.91 15.06 -19.15
CA LEU A 216 18.22 16.23 -18.31
C LEU A 216 19.72 16.57 -18.39
N LYS A 217 20.59 15.55 -18.39
CA LYS A 217 22.06 15.70 -18.47
C LYS A 217 22.53 16.16 -19.85
N GLU A 218 21.95 15.63 -20.92
CA GLU A 218 22.13 16.10 -22.31
C GLU A 218 21.79 17.60 -22.45
N ARG A 219 20.81 18.08 -21.68
CA ARG A 219 20.40 19.49 -21.63
C ARG A 219 21.16 20.33 -20.60
N GLY A 220 22.24 19.80 -20.03
CA GLY A 220 23.16 20.54 -19.17
C GLY A 220 22.73 20.65 -17.70
N ALA A 221 21.82 19.81 -17.21
CA ALA A 221 21.64 19.65 -15.76
C ALA A 221 22.91 19.02 -15.16
N TYR A 222 23.51 19.68 -14.16
CA TYR A 222 24.81 19.25 -13.61
C TYR A 222 24.71 18.33 -12.38
N LYS A 223 23.50 18.23 -11.80
CA LYS A 223 23.12 17.19 -10.83
C LYS A 223 21.67 16.79 -11.04
N ILE A 224 21.36 15.52 -10.78
CA ILE A 224 20.02 14.95 -10.93
C ILE A 224 19.65 14.16 -9.66
N PHE A 225 18.63 14.65 -8.96
CA PHE A 225 18.04 13.97 -7.81
C PHE A 225 16.70 13.35 -8.21
N VAL A 226 16.35 12.20 -7.63
CA VAL A 226 14.98 11.67 -7.66
C VAL A 226 14.42 11.63 -6.25
N MET A 227 13.22 12.15 -6.05
CA MET A 227 12.51 12.13 -4.78
C MET A 227 11.17 11.41 -4.94
N ALA A 228 10.86 10.46 -4.09
CA ALA A 228 9.54 9.84 -4.05
C ALA A 228 9.11 9.44 -2.64
N THR A 229 7.80 9.26 -2.45
CA THR A 229 7.31 8.77 -1.16
C THR A 229 7.66 7.29 -1.00
N HIS A 230 7.34 6.45 -1.99
CA HIS A 230 7.42 4.99 -1.85
C HIS A 230 8.56 4.39 -2.69
N GLY A 231 9.63 3.96 -2.03
CA GLY A 231 10.70 3.17 -2.65
C GLY A 231 10.36 1.68 -2.69
N LEU A 232 9.64 1.23 -3.72
CA LEU A 232 9.43 -0.20 -3.99
C LEU A 232 10.67 -0.84 -4.60
N LEU A 233 11.35 -0.11 -5.50
CA LEU A 233 12.69 -0.44 -6.03
C LEU A 233 12.79 -1.91 -6.43
N SER A 234 11.98 -2.31 -7.42
CA SER A 234 11.74 -3.72 -7.74
C SER A 234 12.64 -4.22 -8.88
N ALA A 235 12.71 -5.55 -9.03
CA ALA A 235 13.62 -6.22 -9.96
C ALA A 235 15.09 -5.77 -9.82
N ASP A 236 15.66 -5.14 -10.85
CA ASP A 236 17.07 -4.73 -10.94
C ASP A 236 17.27 -3.22 -10.68
N ALA A 237 16.23 -2.55 -10.18
CA ALA A 237 16.21 -1.10 -9.94
C ALA A 237 17.45 -0.52 -9.23
N PRO A 238 18.05 -1.15 -8.20
CA PRO A 238 19.22 -0.58 -7.52
C PRO A 238 20.45 -0.49 -8.43
N ASN A 239 20.72 -1.53 -9.22
CA ASN A 239 21.87 -1.56 -10.13
C ASN A 239 21.69 -0.52 -11.24
N LEU A 240 20.49 -0.46 -11.84
CA LEU A 240 20.13 0.54 -12.84
C LEU A 240 20.23 1.98 -12.32
N ILE A 241 19.96 2.23 -11.03
CA ILE A 241 20.18 3.55 -10.41
C ILE A 241 21.69 3.82 -10.24
N GLU A 242 22.47 2.86 -9.74
CA GLU A 242 23.91 3.02 -9.50
C GLU A 242 24.69 3.31 -10.80
N ASP A 243 24.37 2.62 -11.90
CA ASP A 243 24.99 2.82 -13.21
C ASP A 243 24.51 4.09 -13.96
N SER A 244 23.35 4.65 -13.59
CA SER A 244 22.75 5.81 -14.29
C SER A 244 23.40 7.17 -13.99
N SER A 245 23.04 8.18 -14.78
CA SER A 245 23.38 9.59 -14.52
C SER A 245 22.80 10.22 -13.25
N ILE A 246 21.88 9.55 -12.53
CA ILE A 246 21.29 10.04 -11.28
C ILE A 246 22.38 10.17 -10.21
N ASP A 247 22.40 11.28 -9.45
CA ASP A 247 23.30 11.49 -8.31
C ASP A 247 22.78 10.79 -7.04
N GLU A 248 21.49 10.96 -6.73
CA GLU A 248 20.90 10.53 -5.47
C GLU A 248 19.41 10.23 -5.62
N VAL A 249 18.93 9.19 -4.91
CA VAL A 249 17.52 8.79 -4.88
C VAL A 249 17.02 8.82 -3.44
N VAL A 250 16.14 9.77 -3.14
CA VAL A 250 15.57 10.00 -1.81
C VAL A 250 14.18 9.37 -1.73
N VAL A 251 14.02 8.38 -0.85
CA VAL A 251 12.75 7.67 -0.60
C VAL A 251 12.44 7.65 0.90
N THR A 252 11.18 7.44 1.28
CA THR A 252 10.82 7.23 2.70
C THR A 252 10.88 5.75 3.09
N ASN A 253 10.99 5.46 4.39
CA ASN A 253 10.83 4.10 4.92
C ASN A 253 9.37 3.57 4.95
N THR A 254 8.45 4.10 4.14
CA THR A 254 7.08 3.54 3.96
C THR A 254 7.08 2.10 3.45
N VAL A 255 8.13 1.69 2.72
CA VAL A 255 8.36 0.34 2.21
C VAL A 255 9.78 -0.09 2.60
N PRO A 256 10.01 -1.32 3.11
CA PRO A 256 11.35 -1.77 3.51
C PRO A 256 12.24 -2.00 2.28
N HIS A 257 13.40 -1.34 2.24
CA HIS A 257 14.31 -1.36 1.09
C HIS A 257 15.80 -1.47 1.48
N GLU A 258 16.11 -2.03 2.66
CA GLU A 258 17.49 -2.13 3.15
C GLU A 258 18.39 -3.00 2.26
N VAL A 259 17.84 -4.02 1.57
CA VAL A 259 18.61 -4.82 0.59
C VAL A 259 19.01 -3.98 -0.61
N GLN A 260 18.06 -3.24 -1.18
CA GLN A 260 18.30 -2.32 -2.30
C GLN A 260 19.33 -1.23 -1.95
N LYS A 261 19.30 -0.74 -0.71
CA LYS A 261 20.23 0.25 -0.17
C LYS A 261 21.65 -0.29 0.08
N LEU A 262 21.79 -1.60 0.28
CA LEU A 262 23.09 -2.29 0.28
C LEU A 262 23.63 -2.51 -1.14
N GLN A 263 22.78 -2.49 -2.16
CA GLN A 263 23.14 -2.64 -3.58
C GLN A 263 23.46 -1.30 -4.27
N CYS A 264 22.86 -0.20 -3.83
CA CYS A 264 22.97 1.12 -4.46
C CYS A 264 23.27 2.22 -3.44
N SER A 265 24.47 2.81 -3.53
CA SER A 265 24.97 3.82 -2.57
C SER A 265 24.23 5.16 -2.67
N LYS A 266 23.59 5.40 -3.83
CA LYS A 266 22.79 6.60 -4.13
C LYS A 266 21.45 6.64 -3.39
N ILE A 267 20.97 5.53 -2.82
CA ILE A 267 19.66 5.48 -2.13
C ILE A 267 19.78 6.07 -0.73
N LYS A 268 19.05 7.16 -0.46
CA LYS A 268 18.88 7.75 0.88
C LYS A 268 17.46 7.53 1.38
N THR A 269 17.34 7.29 2.69
CA THR A 269 16.07 6.99 3.34
C THR A 269 15.70 8.09 4.32
N VAL A 270 14.53 8.71 4.14
CA VAL A 270 13.91 9.61 5.13
C VAL A 270 13.04 8.78 6.08
N ASP A 271 13.19 9.00 7.39
CA ASP A 271 12.33 8.36 8.40
C ASP A 271 11.00 9.10 8.53
N ILE A 272 9.87 8.38 8.37
CA ILE A 272 8.53 8.92 8.62
C ILE A 272 7.89 8.38 9.91
N SER A 273 8.63 7.62 10.73
CA SER A 273 8.11 7.05 11.97
C SER A 273 7.62 8.12 12.96
N LEU A 274 8.20 9.34 12.93
CA LEU A 274 7.74 10.50 13.70
C LEU A 274 6.32 10.95 13.28
N ILE A 275 6.08 11.07 11.97
CA ILE A 275 4.77 11.48 11.42
C ILE A 275 3.71 10.41 11.74
N LEU A 276 4.06 9.13 11.65
CA LEU A 276 3.13 8.02 11.93
C LEU A 276 2.86 7.81 13.43
N SER A 277 3.85 7.99 14.30
CA SER A 277 3.64 7.95 15.76
C SER A 277 2.75 9.12 16.22
N GLU A 278 3.04 10.35 15.78
CA GLU A 278 2.21 11.51 16.10
C GLU A 278 0.78 11.40 15.52
N ALA A 279 0.61 10.77 14.36
CA ALA A 279 -0.72 10.43 13.82
C ALA A 279 -1.49 9.45 14.73
N ILE A 280 -0.85 8.37 15.18
CA ILE A 280 -1.46 7.39 16.10
C ILE A 280 -1.86 8.06 17.42
N ARG A 281 -0.95 8.88 17.99
CA ARG A 281 -1.18 9.62 19.24
C ARG A 281 -2.38 10.56 19.11
N ARG A 282 -2.48 11.32 18.02
CA ARG A 282 -3.60 12.23 17.74
C ARG A 282 -4.93 11.50 17.56
N ILE A 283 -4.94 10.41 16.80
CA ILE A 283 -6.14 9.59 16.57
C ILE A 283 -6.66 9.00 17.89
N HIS A 284 -5.78 8.52 18.77
CA HIS A 284 -6.19 8.00 20.08
C HIS A 284 -6.78 9.10 20.99
N ASN A 285 -6.15 10.28 21.02
CA ASN A 285 -6.56 11.40 21.87
C ASN A 285 -7.76 12.21 21.32
N GLY A 286 -8.20 11.95 20.08
CA GLY A 286 -9.22 12.77 19.41
C GLY A 286 -8.72 14.15 18.96
N GLU A 287 -7.40 14.33 18.83
CA GLU A 287 -6.77 15.59 18.44
C GLU A 287 -6.84 15.82 16.92
N SER A 288 -6.80 17.09 16.49
CA SER A 288 -6.81 17.42 15.06
C SER A 288 -5.52 16.97 14.36
N MET A 289 -5.71 16.21 13.27
CA MET A 289 -4.65 15.81 12.33
C MET A 289 -4.10 16.97 11.50
N SER A 290 -4.79 18.12 11.42
CA SER A 290 -4.40 19.26 10.57
C SER A 290 -3.03 19.86 10.91
N TYR A 291 -2.50 19.60 12.11
CA TYR A 291 -1.16 20.03 12.54
C TYR A 291 -0.05 19.36 11.72
N LEU A 292 -0.20 18.06 11.40
CA LEU A 292 0.77 17.26 10.64
C LEU A 292 0.95 17.73 9.20
N PHE A 293 0.01 18.51 8.65
CA PHE A 293 0.10 19.07 7.30
C PHE A 293 0.66 20.51 7.28
N ARG A 294 1.14 21.02 8.42
CA ARG A 294 1.61 22.41 8.57
C ARG A 294 2.92 22.53 9.34
N ASN A 295 3.07 21.75 10.41
CA ASN A 295 4.16 21.87 11.38
C ASN A 295 4.91 20.53 11.53
N ILE A 296 5.44 20.00 10.42
CA ILE A 296 6.45 18.93 10.48
C ILE A 296 7.77 19.60 10.82
N ALA A 297 8.32 19.30 12.00
CA ALA A 297 9.71 19.59 12.31
C ALA A 297 10.60 18.67 11.46
N MET A 298 11.66 19.22 10.86
CA MET A 298 12.66 18.47 10.08
C MET A 298 13.88 18.09 10.93
N ASP A 299 13.71 18.12 12.25
CA ASP A 299 14.76 17.95 13.25
C ASP A 299 14.82 16.48 13.75
N ASP A 300 15.17 15.55 12.86
CA ASP A 300 15.67 14.18 13.13
C ASP A 300 16.15 13.48 11.84
#